data_AF-A0A536CLC1-F1
#
_entry.id   AF-A0A536CLC1-F1
#
_cell.length_a   1.000
_cell.length_b   1.000
_cell.length_c   1.000
_cell.angle_alpha   90.00
_cell.angle_beta   90.00
_cell.angle_gamma   90.00
#
_symmetry.space_group_name_H-M   'P 1'
#
loop_
_entity.id
_entity.type
_entity.pdbx_description
1 polymer ?
#
loop_
_entity_poly.entity_id
_entity_poly.type
_entity_poly.pdbx_seq_one_letter_code
_entity_poly.pdbx_strand_id
1 'polypeptide(L)'
;MTDVHIPTSGASTRMQARVGRLASPRQRAGRHGRVSNLHSVVSGQREGIGTLPSMKAPVLHAVREPLVVEDVQLDEPRAGEVLVRMAASGVCHSCLHAADGSWAAPPTPMVLGDEGAGVVEQVGPGV
;
A
#
# COMPACT_ATOMS: atom_id res chain seq x y z
N MET A 1 0.68 10.46 6.98
CA MET A 1 0.60 9.47 8.08
C MET A 1 0.68 8.14 7.37
N THR A 2 1.80 7.44 7.52
CA THR A 2 2.35 6.52 6.51
C THR A 2 2.53 5.14 7.09
N ASP A 3 1.62 4.21 6.84
CA ASP A 3 1.61 2.87 7.42
C ASP A 3 2.78 2.01 6.90
N VAL A 4 3.56 1.42 7.81
CA VAL A 4 4.74 0.61 7.49
C VAL A 4 4.52 -0.77 8.09
N HIS A 5 4.67 -1.80 7.25
CA HIS A 5 4.54 -3.19 7.63
C HIS A 5 5.87 -3.73 8.20
N ILE A 6 5.83 -4.37 9.37
CA ILE A 6 6.98 -5.02 10.00
C ILE A 6 6.66 -6.53 10.15
N PRO A 7 7.34 -7.43 9.43
CA PRO A 7 7.13 -8.87 9.59
C PRO A 7 7.74 -9.35 10.92
N THR A 8 7.00 -10.17 11.68
CA THR A 8 7.45 -10.67 13.00
C THR A 8 8.11 -12.06 12.94
N SER A 9 8.17 -12.69 11.76
CA SER A 9 8.87 -13.97 11.56
C SER A 9 9.61 -14.02 10.21
N GLY A 10 10.74 -14.73 10.15
CA GLY A 10 11.70 -14.76 9.03
C GLY A 10 11.22 -15.40 7.72
N ALA A 11 9.93 -15.37 7.42
CA ALA A 11 9.39 -15.73 6.11
C ALA A 11 9.42 -14.49 5.20
N SER A 12 10.24 -14.54 4.15
CA SER A 12 10.27 -13.51 3.10
C SER A 12 8.99 -13.58 2.27
N THR A 13 7.92 -12.94 2.75
CA THR A 13 6.70 -12.75 1.98
C THR A 13 6.89 -11.53 1.08
N ARG A 14 6.91 -11.76 -0.24
CA ARG A 14 6.93 -10.68 -1.25
C ARG A 14 5.73 -9.76 -1.03
N MET A 15 5.99 -8.54 -0.59
CA MET A 15 5.00 -7.47 -0.49
C MET A 15 4.44 -7.17 -1.89
N GLN A 16 3.12 -7.29 -2.07
CA GLN A 16 2.42 -6.77 -3.25
C GLN A 16 1.79 -5.41 -2.93
N ALA A 17 2.61 -4.41 -2.60
CA ALA A 17 2.12 -3.04 -2.63
C ALA A 17 1.84 -2.68 -4.10
N ARG A 18 0.57 -2.49 -4.45
CA ARG A 18 0.19 -2.07 -5.79
C ARG A 18 0.19 -0.55 -5.82
N VAL A 19 1.14 0.03 -6.55
CA VAL A 19 1.13 1.46 -6.87
C VAL A 19 -0.04 1.73 -7.82
N GLY A 20 -1.07 2.41 -7.32
CA GLY A 20 -2.25 2.76 -8.11
C GLY A 20 -1.96 3.97 -8.99
N ARG A 21 -1.93 3.79 -10.32
CA ARG A 21 -1.93 4.92 -11.26
C ARG A 21 -3.35 5.51 -11.29
N LEU A 22 -3.55 6.73 -10.76
CA LEU A 22 -4.85 7.41 -10.87
C LEU A 22 -5.23 7.60 -12.34
N ALA A 23 -6.40 7.08 -12.74
CA ALA A 23 -7.02 7.45 -14.01
C ALA A 23 -7.44 8.92 -13.95
N SER A 24 -7.18 9.68 -15.02
CA SER A 24 -7.57 11.09 -15.12
C SER A 24 -9.11 11.25 -15.06
N PRO A 25 -9.63 12.34 -14.47
CA PRO A 25 -11.07 12.55 -14.42
C PRO A 25 -11.63 12.76 -15.83
N ARG A 26 -12.31 11.75 -16.38
CA ARG A 26 -13.13 11.93 -17.59
C ARG A 26 -14.34 12.79 -17.22
N GLN A 27 -14.43 13.94 -17.87
CA GLN A 27 -15.52 14.90 -17.76
C GLN A 27 -16.89 14.23 -17.98
N ARG A 28 -17.80 14.46 -17.04
CA ARG A 28 -19.19 13.99 -17.08
C ARG A 28 -19.99 14.92 -17.99
N ALA A 29 -20.54 14.38 -19.09
CA ALA A 29 -21.63 15.00 -19.84
C ALA A 29 -22.83 14.06 -19.81
N GLY A 30 -23.97 14.55 -19.30
CA GLY A 30 -25.14 13.74 -18.96
C GLY A 30 -26.10 13.45 -20.12
N ARG A 31 -27.07 12.55 -19.86
CA ARG A 31 -28.51 12.75 -20.11
C ARG A 31 -29.33 11.51 -19.70
N HIS A 32 -30.58 11.79 -19.33
CA HIS A 32 -31.61 10.92 -18.77
C HIS A 32 -32.01 9.68 -19.62
N GLY A 33 -32.39 8.59 -18.93
CA GLY A 33 -33.10 7.44 -19.49
C GLY A 33 -33.75 6.58 -18.39
N ARG A 34 -34.94 6.06 -18.66
CA ARG A 34 -35.98 5.51 -17.76
C ARG A 34 -35.63 4.30 -16.87
N VAL A 35 -36.43 4.17 -15.82
CA VAL A 35 -36.59 3.07 -14.86
C VAL A 35 -37.13 1.79 -15.51
N SER A 36 -36.62 0.63 -15.08
CA SER A 36 -37.38 -0.62 -15.04
C SER A 36 -36.74 -1.58 -14.05
N ASN A 37 -37.50 -1.96 -13.01
CA ASN A 37 -37.17 -2.98 -12.03
C ASN A 37 -37.14 -4.37 -12.68
N LEU A 38 -36.09 -5.14 -12.39
CA LEU A 38 -36.17 -6.60 -12.35
C LEU A 38 -35.24 -7.12 -11.24
N HIS A 39 -35.84 -7.84 -10.29
CA HIS A 39 -35.15 -8.74 -9.38
C HIS A 39 -34.50 -9.88 -10.18
N SER A 40 -33.23 -10.16 -9.92
CA SER A 40 -32.73 -11.54 -9.92
C SER A 40 -31.38 -11.66 -9.20
N VAL A 41 -31.37 -12.62 -8.27
CA VAL A 41 -30.24 -13.49 -7.91
C VAL A 41 -29.09 -12.87 -7.12
N VAL A 42 -29.09 -13.21 -5.82
CA VAL A 42 -27.87 -13.36 -5.02
C VAL A 42 -26.94 -14.34 -5.74
N SER A 43 -25.78 -13.86 -6.18
CA SER A 43 -24.64 -14.74 -6.46
C SER A 43 -23.32 -13.99 -6.36
N GLY A 44 -22.54 -14.37 -5.34
CA GLY A 44 -21.11 -14.12 -5.27
C GLY A 44 -20.71 -12.91 -4.44
N GLN A 45 -20.70 -13.05 -3.11
CA GLN A 45 -19.62 -12.42 -2.36
C GLN A 45 -18.31 -12.91 -2.98
N ARG A 46 -17.58 -12.00 -3.63
CA ARG A 46 -16.22 -12.30 -4.05
C ARG A 46 -15.39 -12.33 -2.78
N GLU A 47 -15.17 -13.54 -2.26
CA GLU A 47 -14.09 -13.84 -1.32
C GLU A 47 -12.78 -13.38 -1.97
N GLY A 48 -12.37 -12.17 -1.67
CA GLY A 48 -11.11 -11.57 -2.10
C GLY A 48 -10.46 -10.99 -0.87
N ILE A 49 -9.19 -11.32 -0.66
CA ILE A 49 -8.31 -10.75 0.39
C ILE A 49 -8.61 -9.26 0.48
N GLY A 50 -9.18 -8.80 1.60
CA GLY A 50 -9.72 -7.46 1.71
C GLY A 50 -8.63 -6.43 1.44
N THR A 51 -8.84 -5.58 0.43
CA THR A 51 -7.95 -4.43 0.20
C THR A 51 -8.37 -3.32 1.16
N LEU A 52 -7.42 -2.83 1.94
CA LEU A 52 -7.61 -1.73 2.89
C LEU A 52 -7.70 -0.38 2.14
N PRO A 53 -8.18 0.70 2.79
CA PRO A 53 -8.14 2.03 2.22
C PRO A 53 -6.73 2.45 1.81
N SER A 54 -6.61 3.28 0.77
CA SER A 54 -5.32 3.82 0.32
C SER A 54 -4.64 4.68 1.38
N MET A 55 -3.31 4.58 1.46
CA MET A 55 -2.47 5.39 2.34
C MET A 55 -1.35 6.10 1.57
N LYS A 56 -0.79 7.18 2.14
CA LYS A 56 0.34 7.91 1.52
C LYS A 56 1.69 7.32 1.91
N ALA A 57 2.52 6.99 0.93
CA ALA A 57 3.87 6.48 1.15
C ALA A 57 4.93 7.17 0.26
N PRO A 58 6.17 7.36 0.76
CA PRO A 58 7.29 7.78 -0.05
C PRO A 58 7.84 6.60 -0.87
N VAL A 59 7.69 6.66 -2.19
CA VAL A 59 8.10 5.62 -3.14
C VAL A 59 9.35 6.08 -3.91
N LEU A 60 10.39 5.25 -3.86
CA LEU A 60 11.57 5.32 -4.72
C LEU A 60 11.33 4.45 -5.97
N HIS A 61 11.09 5.09 -7.12
CA HIS A 61 10.88 4.38 -8.40
C HIS A 61 12.17 3.91 -9.05
N ALA A 62 13.22 4.72 -8.97
CA ALA A 62 14.56 4.39 -9.42
C ALA A 62 15.60 5.10 -8.55
N VAL A 63 16.80 4.54 -8.48
CA VAL A 63 17.94 5.17 -7.79
C VAL A 63 18.27 6.49 -8.47
N ARG A 64 18.70 7.47 -7.66
CA ARG A 64 19.05 8.85 -8.05
C ARG A 64 17.90 9.64 -8.66
N GLU A 65 16.66 9.17 -8.51
CA GLU A 65 15.46 9.94 -8.79
C GLU A 65 14.86 10.49 -7.48
N PRO A 66 14.12 11.61 -7.54
CA PRO A 66 13.41 12.12 -6.37
C PRO A 66 12.41 11.09 -5.82
N LEU A 67 12.31 10.99 -4.49
CA LEU A 67 11.22 10.26 -3.84
C LEU A 67 9.88 10.93 -4.16
N VAL A 68 8.87 10.11 -4.49
CA VAL A 68 7.51 10.58 -4.78
C VAL A 68 6.56 10.08 -3.70
N VAL A 69 5.73 10.97 -3.15
CA VAL A 69 4.68 10.57 -2.20
C VAL A 69 3.42 10.19 -2.96
N GLU A 70 3.00 8.93 -2.86
CA GLU A 70 1.91 8.35 -3.64
C GLU A 70 0.87 7.64 -2.77
N ASP A 71 -0.33 7.44 -3.31
CA ASP A 71 -1.33 6.57 -2.72
C ASP A 71 -1.00 5.10 -3.01
N VAL A 72 -0.84 4.31 -1.95
CA VAL A 72 -0.54 2.89 -2.00
C VAL A 72 -1.72 2.12 -1.41
N GLN A 73 -2.08 1.00 -2.06
CA GLN A 73 -3.07 0.06 -1.56
C GLN A 73 -2.38 -1.02 -0.74
N LEU A 74 -2.93 -1.29 0.43
CA LEU A 74 -2.49 -2.39 1.30
C LEU A 74 -3.54 -3.50 1.29
N ASP A 75 -3.06 -4.74 1.40
CA ASP A 75 -3.91 -5.89 1.71
C ASP A 75 -4.12 -5.96 3.24
N GLU A 76 -5.17 -6.64 3.69
CA GLU A 76 -5.31 -7.07 5.08
C GLU A 76 -4.10 -7.91 5.56
N PRO A 77 -3.70 -7.79 6.85
CA PRO A 77 -2.54 -8.50 7.37
C PRO A 77 -2.77 -10.02 7.33
N ARG A 78 -1.80 -10.75 6.78
CA ARG A 78 -1.80 -12.21 6.70
C ARG A 78 -1.36 -12.85 8.01
N ALA A 79 -1.31 -14.17 8.07
CA ALA A 79 -0.82 -14.87 9.26
C ALA A 79 0.62 -14.45 9.60
N GLY A 80 0.88 -14.14 10.86
CA GLY A 80 2.20 -13.64 11.31
C GLY A 80 2.47 -12.15 11.01
N GLU A 81 1.49 -11.40 10.49
CA GLU A 81 1.66 -10.01 10.08
C GLU A 81 0.90 -9.04 11.00
N VAL A 82 1.40 -7.81 11.11
CA VAL A 82 0.75 -6.70 11.82
C VAL A 82 0.54 -5.54 10.86
N LEU A 83 -0.64 -4.93 10.94
CA LEU A 83 -0.93 -3.64 10.33
C LEU A 83 -0.71 -2.55 11.38
N VAL A 84 0.23 -1.64 11.12
CA VAL A 84 0.55 -0.54 12.01
C VAL A 84 0.20 0.78 11.34
N ARG A 85 -0.68 1.54 11.98
CA ARG A 85 -0.89 2.93 11.59
C ARG A 85 0.23 3.79 12.12
N MET A 86 1.11 4.26 11.24
CA MET A 86 2.31 4.97 11.70
C MET A 86 2.00 6.40 12.07
N ALA A 87 2.45 6.81 13.25
CA ALA A 87 2.39 8.19 13.70
C ALA A 87 3.54 9.01 13.09
N ALA A 88 4.73 8.42 13.03
CA ALA A 88 5.92 9.04 12.45
C ALA A 88 6.90 7.98 11.94
N SER A 89 7.73 8.38 10.98
CA SER A 89 8.90 7.63 10.51
C SER A 89 10.06 8.60 10.31
N GLY A 90 11.25 8.18 10.71
CA GLY A 90 12.51 8.90 10.56
C GLY A 90 13.13 8.69 9.19
N VAL A 91 14.24 9.40 8.96
CA VAL A 91 15.10 9.24 7.78
C VAL A 91 16.51 9.03 8.28
N CYS A 92 17.10 7.90 7.92
CA CYS A 92 18.46 7.55 8.31
C CYS A 92 19.36 7.36 7.08
N HIS A 93 20.62 6.99 7.31
CA HIS A 93 21.57 6.76 6.23
C HIS A 93 21.19 5.56 5.34
N SER A 94 20.45 4.56 5.83
CA SER A 94 20.01 3.42 5.00
C SER A 94 19.05 3.88 3.89
N CYS A 95 18.18 4.84 4.19
CA CYS A 95 17.28 5.45 3.22
C CYS A 95 18.07 6.17 2.11
N LEU A 96 19.11 6.91 2.49
CA LEU A 96 20.01 7.56 1.52
C LEU A 96 20.78 6.51 0.71
N HIS A 97 21.29 5.45 1.35
CA HIS A 97 22.02 4.36 0.70
C HIS A 97 21.19 3.68 -0.41
N ALA A 98 19.88 3.52 -0.17
CA ALA A 98 18.94 3.06 -1.19
C ALA A 98 18.74 4.09 -2.31
N ALA A 99 18.55 5.36 -1.96
CA ALA A 99 18.17 6.41 -2.90
C ALA A 99 19.33 6.90 -3.79
N ASP A 100 20.56 6.99 -3.28
CA ASP A 100 21.72 7.53 -4.03
C ASP A 100 22.40 6.49 -4.95
N GLY A 101 21.95 5.24 -4.88
CA GLY A 101 22.47 4.11 -5.66
C GLY A 101 23.75 3.49 -5.09
N SER A 102 24.10 3.77 -3.83
CA SER A 102 25.20 3.09 -3.14
C SER A 102 24.81 1.69 -2.65
N TRP A 103 23.51 1.41 -2.45
CA TRP A 103 23.00 0.05 -2.41
C TRP A 103 23.08 -0.55 -3.83
N ALA A 104 23.83 -1.63 -3.99
CA ALA A 104 23.85 -2.40 -5.23
C ALA A 104 22.46 -2.98 -5.52
N ALA A 105 21.79 -2.45 -6.54
CA ALA A 105 20.50 -2.91 -7.07
C ALA A 105 19.39 -3.05 -6.02
N PRO A 106 18.95 -1.94 -5.38
CA PRO A 106 17.78 -1.98 -4.51
C PRO A 106 16.55 -2.42 -5.32
N PRO A 107 15.63 -3.20 -4.72
CA PRO A 107 14.44 -3.63 -5.43
C PRO A 107 13.47 -2.45 -5.55
N THR A 108 13.56 -1.70 -6.66
CA THR A 108 12.62 -0.63 -6.97
C THR A 108 11.45 -1.13 -7.85
N PRO A 109 10.22 -0.58 -7.70
CA PRO A 109 9.84 0.48 -6.77
C PRO A 109 9.80 0.02 -5.30
N MET A 110 10.23 0.90 -4.38
CA MET A 110 10.33 0.62 -2.95
C MET A 110 9.74 1.75 -2.11
N VAL A 111 9.02 1.41 -1.02
CA VAL A 111 8.68 2.36 0.04
C VAL A 111 9.86 2.47 1.02
N LEU A 112 10.33 3.69 1.29
CA LEU A 112 11.42 3.93 2.25
C LEU A 112 10.90 4.27 3.65
N GLY A 113 11.78 4.14 4.65
CA GLY A 113 11.53 4.45 6.05
C GLY A 113 11.52 3.21 6.94
N ASP A 114 12.61 3.00 7.68
CA ASP A 114 12.86 1.85 8.56
C ASP A 114 12.87 2.22 10.06
N GLU A 115 12.66 3.49 10.39
CA GLU A 115 12.74 4.02 11.75
C GLU A 115 11.42 4.68 12.18
N GLY A 116 10.39 3.90 12.46
CA GLY A 116 9.06 4.47 12.74
C GLY A 116 8.40 3.99 14.02
N ALA A 117 7.39 4.75 14.45
CA ALA A 117 6.53 4.44 15.58
C ALA A 117 5.07 4.71 15.23
N GLY A 118 4.18 3.87 15.74
CA GLY A 118 2.76 3.90 15.38
C GLY A 118 1.89 3.12 16.36
N VAL A 119 0.63 2.98 15.97
CA VAL A 119 -0.38 2.21 16.70
C VAL A 119 -0.72 0.97 15.90
N VAL A 120 -0.72 -0.19 16.54
CA VAL A 120 -1.22 -1.43 15.93
C VAL A 120 -2.71 -1.27 15.67
N GLU A 121 -3.14 -1.36 14.40
CA GLU A 121 -4.55 -1.30 14.03
C GLU A 121 -5.17 -2.69 13.92
N GLN A 122 -4.44 -3.63 13.33
CA GLN A 122 -4.89 -5.01 13.13
C GLN A 122 -3.72 -5.98 13.24
N VAL A 123 -4.02 -7.20 13.66
CA VAL A 123 -3.07 -8.32 13.68
C VAL A 123 -3.66 -9.45 12.85
N GLY A 124 -2.82 -10.10 12.06
CA GLY A 124 -3.23 -11.29 11.33
C GLY A 124 -3.21 -12.55 12.20
N PRO A 125 -3.70 -13.68 11.69
CA PRO A 125 -3.79 -14.91 12.46
C PRO A 125 -2.46 -15.37 13.06
N GLY A 126 -2.47 -15.80 14.33
CA GLY A 126 -1.30 -16.37 14.99
C GLY A 126 -0.24 -15.36 15.45
N VAL A 127 -0.59 -14.08 15.47
CA VAL A 127 0.17 -12.99 16.10
C VAL A 127 -0.37 -12.67 17.48
#